data_AF-A0A7Y4GSQ6-F1
#
_entry.id   AF-A0A7Y4GSQ6-F1
#
_cell.length_a   1.000
_cell.length_b   1.000
_cell.length_c   1.000
_cell.angle_alpha   90.00
_cell.angle_beta   90.00
_cell.angle_gamma   90.00
#
_symmetry.space_group_name_H-M   'P 1'
#
loop_
_entity.id
_entity.type
_entity.pdbx_description
1 polymer ?
#
loop_
_entity_poly.entity_id
_entity_poly.type
_entity_poly.pdbx_seq_one_letter_code
_entity_poly.pdbx_strand_id
1 'polypeptide(L)'
;MAESVPSILESEARGEIADIYADIRKVLGTSVVNLIWRNLATMPGALEWTWATVRPLYLGDAPLHAEAVRRTIALPDWPGFSADTLLAAGIDETEQALIRNVLDSYQYTNALALVVVSALLARYEPHPADAVAPADTAPKPPGTKIPELPPMDALDPEVAALVMELNTFGEDTEPQLIASMYRHLAYWPSYLALVRTSLAPLQREGRLNALTQSTRALGHAHGAMLAAQLKPPAPPDTLNGALASCRLFVEHPIARMTGLCALMLRATPE
;
A
#
# COMPACT_ATOMS: atom_id res chain seq x y z
N MET A 1 13.02 -7.64 -15.85
CA MET A 1 11.60 -7.43 -16.24
C MET A 1 11.21 -6.01 -15.86
N ALA A 2 10.46 -5.30 -16.72
CA ALA A 2 10.07 -3.91 -16.48
C ALA A 2 9.03 -3.78 -15.35
N GLU A 3 8.94 -2.59 -14.74
CA GLU A 3 7.87 -2.28 -13.78
C GLU A 3 6.48 -2.44 -14.42
N SER A 4 5.47 -2.79 -13.61
CA SER A 4 4.09 -3.02 -14.10
C SER A 4 3.40 -1.75 -14.61
N VAL A 5 3.91 -0.58 -14.22
CA VAL A 5 3.51 0.74 -14.72
C VAL A 5 4.75 1.63 -14.84
N PRO A 6 4.72 2.64 -15.73
CA PRO A 6 5.76 3.67 -15.75
C PRO A 6 5.92 4.30 -14.36
N SER A 7 7.14 4.45 -13.88
CA SER A 7 7.42 5.19 -12.64
C SER A 7 8.79 5.83 -12.71
N ILE A 8 8.99 6.93 -11.99
CA ILE A 8 10.31 7.53 -11.78
C ILE A 8 10.89 6.94 -10.50
N LEU A 9 11.99 6.18 -10.64
CA LEU A 9 12.67 5.56 -9.50
C LEU A 9 13.19 6.63 -8.53
N GLU A 10 13.23 6.29 -7.24
CA GLU A 10 13.72 7.21 -6.20
C GLU A 10 15.19 7.62 -6.44
N SER A 11 16.01 6.73 -7.00
CA SER A 11 17.40 6.97 -7.40
C SER A 11 17.53 7.84 -8.66
N GLU A 12 16.46 7.97 -9.45
CA GLU A 12 16.41 8.73 -10.69
C GLU A 12 15.71 10.08 -10.53
N ALA A 13 14.97 10.30 -9.43
CA ALA A 13 14.32 11.55 -9.12
C ALA A 13 15.33 12.72 -9.03
N ARG A 14 15.03 13.84 -9.71
CA ARG A 14 15.84 15.07 -9.72
C ARG A 14 14.94 16.28 -9.53
N GLY A 15 15.52 17.40 -9.08
CA GLY A 15 14.81 18.67 -8.91
C GLY A 15 13.57 18.53 -8.02
N GLU A 16 12.47 19.14 -8.45
CA GLU A 16 11.21 19.19 -7.69
C GLU A 16 10.64 17.81 -7.32
N ILE A 17 10.78 16.81 -8.20
CA ILE A 17 10.34 15.42 -7.91
C ILE A 17 11.11 14.86 -6.71
N ALA A 18 12.43 15.09 -6.63
CA ALA A 18 13.25 14.62 -5.52
C ALA A 18 12.85 15.32 -4.20
N ASP A 19 12.54 16.61 -4.26
CA ASP A 19 12.09 17.39 -3.11
C ASP A 19 10.72 16.90 -2.59
N ILE A 20 9.79 16.61 -3.50
CA ILE A 20 8.49 16.04 -3.15
C ILE A 20 8.64 14.63 -2.57
N TYR A 21 9.48 13.77 -3.15
CA TYR A 21 9.75 12.44 -2.57
C TYR A 21 10.34 12.54 -1.16
N ALA A 22 11.24 13.50 -0.91
CA ALA A 22 11.78 13.74 0.42
C ALA A 22 10.70 14.20 1.41
N ASP A 23 9.79 15.09 0.99
CA ASP A 23 8.68 15.54 1.82
C ASP A 23 7.64 14.42 2.07
N ILE A 24 7.34 13.57 1.09
CA ILE A 24 6.51 12.36 1.27
C ILE A 24 7.11 11.46 2.36
N ARG A 25 8.41 11.14 2.28
CA ARG A 25 9.09 10.32 3.29
C ARG A 25 9.00 10.95 4.68
N LYS A 26 9.19 12.27 4.77
CA LYS A 26 9.08 13.02 6.03
C LYS A 26 7.66 13.00 6.59
N VAL A 27 6.64 13.25 5.78
CA VAL A 27 5.24 13.32 6.19
C VAL A 27 4.71 11.94 6.60
N LEU A 28 5.06 10.91 5.84
CA LEU A 28 4.60 9.53 6.10
C LEU A 28 5.50 8.76 7.08
N GLY A 29 6.64 9.33 7.49
CA GLY A 29 7.61 8.66 8.35
C GLY A 29 8.12 7.33 7.78
N THR A 30 8.31 7.29 6.45
CA THR A 30 8.76 6.09 5.71
C THR A 30 10.11 6.35 5.03
N SER A 31 10.80 5.27 4.69
CA SER A 31 12.07 5.32 3.93
C SER A 31 11.89 5.11 2.42
N VAL A 32 10.70 4.70 1.98
CA VAL A 32 10.39 4.36 0.58
C VAL A 32 9.15 5.10 0.11
N VAL A 33 9.12 5.52 -1.16
CA VAL A 33 8.00 6.21 -1.77
C VAL A 33 7.07 5.19 -2.47
N ASN A 34 5.79 5.15 -2.05
CA ASN A 34 4.80 4.25 -2.64
C ASN A 34 4.68 4.44 -4.16
N LEU A 35 4.42 3.35 -4.88
CA LEU A 35 4.41 3.31 -6.34
C LEU A 35 3.43 4.31 -7.00
N ILE A 36 2.31 4.65 -6.35
CA ILE A 36 1.37 5.68 -6.84
C ILE A 36 2.08 7.02 -7.07
N TRP A 37 2.87 7.48 -6.10
CA TRP A 37 3.61 8.74 -6.19
C TRP A 37 4.66 8.67 -7.30
N ARG A 38 5.32 7.51 -7.44
CA ARG A 38 6.31 7.29 -8.48
C ARG A 38 5.70 7.26 -9.88
N ASN A 39 4.50 6.72 -10.02
CA ASN A 39 3.75 6.74 -11.26
C ASN A 39 3.25 8.15 -11.60
N LEU A 40 2.71 8.89 -10.63
CA LEU A 40 2.28 10.28 -10.83
C LEU A 40 3.42 11.19 -11.32
N ALA A 41 4.65 10.94 -10.87
CA ALA A 41 5.85 11.67 -11.30
C ALA A 41 6.12 11.58 -12.82
N THR A 42 5.59 10.56 -13.50
CA THR A 42 5.76 10.39 -14.96
C THR A 42 4.88 11.33 -15.78
N MET A 43 3.89 11.98 -15.15
CA MET A 43 2.96 12.89 -15.80
C MET A 43 3.28 14.33 -15.40
N PRO A 44 3.54 15.25 -16.36
CA PRO A 44 3.88 16.64 -16.06
C PRO A 44 2.86 17.30 -15.13
N GLY A 45 3.34 17.85 -14.01
CA GLY A 45 2.53 18.58 -13.02
C GLY A 45 1.61 17.71 -12.15
N ALA A 46 1.50 16.39 -12.41
CA ALA A 46 0.56 15.53 -11.71
C ALA A 46 1.02 15.23 -10.28
N LEU A 47 2.31 14.93 -10.06
CA LEU A 47 2.84 14.66 -8.73
C LEU A 47 2.72 15.90 -7.83
N GLU A 48 3.18 17.04 -8.33
CA GLU A 48 3.18 18.34 -7.66
C GLU A 48 1.75 18.72 -7.24
N TRP A 49 0.82 18.67 -8.20
CA TRP A 49 -0.57 19.02 -7.96
C TRP A 49 -1.24 18.04 -6.99
N THR A 50 -1.04 16.73 -7.18
CA THR A 50 -1.69 15.71 -6.35
C THR A 50 -1.19 15.80 -4.92
N TRP A 51 0.14 15.89 -4.73
CA TRP A 51 0.74 16.01 -3.41
C TRP A 51 0.31 17.31 -2.73
N ALA A 52 0.38 18.46 -3.39
CA ALA A 52 -0.07 19.74 -2.82
C ALA A 52 -1.55 19.70 -2.40
N THR A 53 -2.40 19.00 -3.15
CA THR A 53 -3.82 18.83 -2.85
C THR A 53 -4.04 18.00 -1.59
N VAL A 54 -3.36 16.85 -1.47
CA VAL A 54 -3.69 15.86 -0.44
C VAL A 54 -2.80 15.91 0.80
N ARG A 55 -1.62 16.52 0.72
CA ARG A 55 -0.68 16.68 1.84
C ARG A 55 -1.32 17.21 3.13
N PRO A 56 -2.24 18.20 3.11
CA PRO A 56 -2.92 18.65 4.32
C PRO A 56 -3.71 17.55 5.03
N LEU A 57 -4.26 16.55 4.32
CA LEU A 57 -4.98 15.44 4.93
C LEU A 57 -4.04 14.55 5.75
N TYR A 58 -2.84 14.26 5.22
CA TYR A 58 -1.82 13.47 5.91
C TYR A 58 -1.37 14.11 7.23
N LEU A 59 -1.35 15.44 7.28
CA LEU A 59 -1.01 16.22 8.48
C LEU A 59 -2.20 16.49 9.40
N GLY A 60 -3.42 16.18 8.95
CA GLY A 60 -4.68 16.40 9.64
C GLY A 60 -5.36 15.08 10.02
N ASP A 61 -6.57 14.88 9.52
CA ASP A 61 -7.47 13.81 9.98
C ASP A 61 -7.21 12.44 9.35
N ALA A 62 -6.46 12.34 8.25
CA ALA A 62 -6.26 11.08 7.54
C ALA A 62 -5.65 9.96 8.41
N PRO A 63 -4.68 10.20 9.31
CA PRO A 63 -4.18 9.18 10.22
C PRO A 63 -5.25 8.54 11.11
N LEU A 64 -6.26 9.29 11.55
CA LEU A 64 -7.36 8.76 12.37
C LEU A 64 -8.29 7.86 11.56
N HIS A 65 -8.55 8.24 10.31
CA HIS A 65 -9.35 7.43 9.39
C HIS A 65 -8.61 6.19 8.90
N ALA A 66 -7.32 6.31 8.58
CA ALA A 66 -6.48 5.17 8.25
C ALA A 66 -6.41 4.19 9.42
N GLU A 67 -6.34 4.67 10.66
CA GLU A 67 -6.40 3.81 11.83
C GLU A 67 -7.74 3.10 11.99
N ALA A 68 -8.86 3.80 11.74
CA ALA A 68 -10.17 3.17 11.73
C ALA A 68 -10.20 2.02 10.70
N VAL A 69 -9.69 2.22 9.49
CA VAL A 69 -9.53 1.14 8.50
C VAL A 69 -8.72 -0.01 9.08
N ARG A 70 -7.50 0.24 9.57
CA ARG A 70 -6.62 -0.84 10.10
C ARG A 70 -7.28 -1.69 11.19
N ARG A 71 -8.10 -1.07 12.05
CA ARG A 71 -8.81 -1.76 13.14
C ARG A 71 -10.06 -2.51 12.71
N THR A 72 -10.66 -2.15 11.58
CA THR A 72 -11.98 -2.62 11.16
C THR A 72 -11.97 -3.53 9.93
N ILE A 73 -10.81 -3.73 9.30
CA ILE A 73 -10.66 -4.72 8.21
C ILE A 73 -11.15 -6.08 8.73
N ALA A 74 -12.15 -6.64 8.03
CA ALA A 74 -12.69 -7.96 8.30
C ALA A 74 -11.74 -9.05 7.77
N LEU A 75 -10.69 -9.34 8.55
CA LEU A 75 -9.67 -10.32 8.17
C LEU A 75 -10.25 -11.75 8.26
N PRO A 76 -10.16 -12.56 7.19
CA PRO A 76 -10.56 -13.98 7.24
C PRO A 76 -9.71 -14.75 8.27
N ASP A 77 -10.27 -15.80 8.89
CA ASP A 77 -9.48 -16.72 9.71
C ASP A 77 -8.27 -17.26 8.95
N TRP A 78 -7.09 -17.04 9.53
CA TRP A 78 -5.82 -17.46 8.98
C TRP A 78 -4.86 -17.78 10.14
N PRO A 79 -4.36 -19.03 10.25
CA PRO A 79 -3.48 -19.40 11.35
C PRO A 79 -2.16 -18.61 11.27
N GLY A 80 -1.68 -18.16 12.43
CA GLY A 80 -0.36 -17.56 12.53
C GLY A 80 0.76 -18.59 12.36
N PHE A 81 1.94 -18.12 11.97
CA PHE A 81 3.16 -18.90 11.96
C PHE A 81 3.67 -19.05 13.40
N SER A 82 4.08 -20.27 13.78
CA SER A 82 4.80 -20.45 15.05
C SER A 82 6.25 -19.98 14.90
N ALA A 83 6.86 -19.56 16.01
CA ALA A 83 8.29 -19.26 16.05
C ALA A 83 9.14 -20.45 15.54
N ASP A 84 8.79 -21.67 15.94
CA ASP A 84 9.46 -22.90 15.45
C ASP A 84 9.34 -23.09 13.94
N THR A 85 8.21 -22.72 13.33
CA THR A 85 8.02 -22.80 11.86
C THR A 85 8.91 -21.81 11.15
N LEU A 86 9.00 -20.58 11.66
CA LEU A 86 9.86 -19.54 11.10
C LEU A 86 11.34 -19.92 11.24
N LEU A 87 11.76 -20.38 12.43
CA LEU A 87 13.13 -20.81 12.67
C LEU A 87 13.52 -22.00 11.79
N ALA A 88 12.63 -22.98 11.63
CA ALA A 88 12.85 -24.11 10.71
C ALA A 88 12.94 -23.69 9.23
N ALA A 89 12.30 -22.58 8.87
CA ALA A 89 12.43 -21.94 7.56
C ALA A 89 13.65 -21.02 7.44
N GLY A 90 14.53 -21.00 8.45
CA GLY A 90 15.73 -20.20 8.51
C GLY A 90 15.48 -18.72 8.80
N ILE A 91 14.35 -18.38 9.43
CA ILE A 91 14.00 -17.02 9.83
C ILE A 91 14.14 -16.94 11.36
N ASP A 92 15.21 -16.32 11.83
CA ASP A 92 15.42 -16.10 13.26
C ASP A 92 14.61 -14.90 13.80
N GLU A 93 14.72 -14.63 15.11
CA GLU A 93 14.02 -13.51 15.76
C GLU A 93 14.43 -12.14 15.18
N THR A 94 15.68 -11.99 14.72
CA THR A 94 16.18 -10.74 14.12
C THR A 94 15.55 -10.53 12.75
N GLU A 95 15.52 -11.57 11.92
CA GLU A 95 14.87 -11.55 10.61
C GLU A 95 13.36 -11.37 10.73
N GLN A 96 12.72 -12.04 11.69
CA GLN A 96 11.31 -11.85 12.01
C GLN A 96 11.01 -10.38 12.34
N ALA A 97 11.82 -9.75 13.20
CA ALA A 97 11.66 -8.34 13.53
C ALA A 97 11.80 -7.43 12.29
N LEU A 98 12.74 -7.73 11.38
CA LEU A 98 12.89 -7.00 10.12
C LEU A 98 11.68 -7.19 9.18
N ILE A 99 11.17 -8.41 9.04
CA ILE A 99 9.96 -8.70 8.27
C ILE A 99 8.77 -7.92 8.84
N ARG A 100 8.59 -7.93 10.17
CA ARG A 100 7.54 -7.14 10.83
C ARG A 100 7.68 -5.65 10.56
N ASN A 101 8.89 -5.10 10.65
CA ASN A 101 9.13 -3.69 10.35
C ASN A 101 8.73 -3.32 8.90
N VAL A 102 8.99 -4.21 7.94
CA VAL A 102 8.52 -4.06 6.55
C VAL A 102 7.00 -4.07 6.48
N LEU A 103 6.36 -5.05 7.10
CA LEU A 103 4.89 -5.17 7.12
C LEU A 103 4.23 -3.98 7.83
N ASP A 104 4.74 -3.53 8.97
CA ASP A 104 4.23 -2.36 9.69
C ASP A 104 4.33 -1.08 8.84
N SER A 105 5.46 -0.89 8.16
CA SER A 105 5.65 0.24 7.24
C SER A 105 4.62 0.24 6.11
N TYR A 106 4.38 -0.93 5.49
CA TYR A 106 3.38 -1.07 4.43
C TYR A 106 1.94 -0.95 4.94
N GLN A 107 1.61 -1.55 6.08
CA GLN A 107 0.27 -1.47 6.65
C GLN A 107 -0.07 -0.02 6.97
N TYR A 108 0.88 0.73 7.54
CA TYR A 108 0.71 2.15 7.84
C TYR A 108 0.55 2.99 6.57
N THR A 109 1.48 2.89 5.62
CA THR A 109 1.48 3.73 4.42
C THR A 109 0.36 3.38 3.44
N ASN A 110 0.01 2.10 3.29
CA ASN A 110 -1.10 1.67 2.42
C ASN A 110 -2.46 2.14 2.97
N ALA A 111 -2.71 2.02 4.28
CA ALA A 111 -3.97 2.49 4.87
C ALA A 111 -4.13 4.01 4.73
N LEU A 112 -3.04 4.76 4.92
CA LEU A 112 -3.03 6.21 4.69
C LEU A 112 -3.27 6.55 3.21
N ALA A 113 -2.57 5.91 2.29
CA ALA A 113 -2.78 6.12 0.85
C ALA A 113 -4.21 5.74 0.43
N LEU A 114 -4.77 4.69 1.00
CA LEU A 114 -6.13 4.23 0.71
C LEU A 114 -7.16 5.32 1.01
N VAL A 115 -7.16 5.88 2.22
CA VAL A 115 -8.14 6.89 2.62
C VAL A 115 -7.89 8.23 1.91
N VAL A 116 -6.64 8.63 1.74
CA VAL A 116 -6.29 9.93 1.15
C VAL A 116 -6.54 9.97 -0.36
N VAL A 117 -6.12 8.95 -1.10
CA VAL A 117 -6.36 8.90 -2.55
C VAL A 117 -7.84 8.67 -2.83
N SER A 118 -8.54 7.89 -2.00
CA SER A 118 -10.00 7.79 -2.07
C SER A 118 -10.70 9.14 -1.83
N ALA A 119 -10.19 9.98 -0.92
CA ALA A 119 -10.72 11.32 -0.69
C ALA A 119 -10.55 12.22 -1.92
N LEU A 120 -9.40 12.13 -2.59
CA LEU A 120 -9.16 12.85 -3.84
C LEU A 120 -10.14 12.40 -4.91
N LEU A 121 -10.35 11.09 -5.09
CA LEU A 121 -11.31 10.57 -6.06
C LEU A 121 -12.74 11.02 -5.73
N ALA A 122 -13.17 10.88 -4.47
CA ALA A 122 -14.51 11.29 -4.03
C ALA A 122 -14.77 12.80 -4.22
N ARG A 123 -13.73 13.64 -4.25
CA ARG A 123 -13.85 15.08 -4.53
C ARG A 123 -14.24 15.36 -6.00
N TYR A 124 -13.73 14.59 -6.94
CA TYR A 124 -13.99 14.77 -8.38
C TYR A 124 -15.12 13.88 -8.89
N GLU A 125 -15.33 12.76 -8.22
CA GLU A 125 -16.24 11.69 -8.60
C GLU A 125 -17.00 11.23 -7.36
N PRO A 126 -17.92 12.06 -6.87
CA PRO A 126 -18.66 11.77 -5.67
C PRO A 126 -19.57 10.56 -5.91
N HIS A 127 -19.45 9.56 -5.04
CA HIS A 127 -20.33 8.41 -4.98
C HIS A 127 -20.99 8.36 -3.60
N PRO A 128 -22.24 7.87 -3.48
CA PRO A 128 -22.84 7.60 -2.18
C PRO A 128 -21.94 6.66 -1.37
N ALA A 129 -21.68 7.04 -0.14
CA ALA A 129 -20.88 6.26 0.79
C ALA A 129 -21.53 6.27 2.17
N ASP A 130 -21.40 5.17 2.90
CA ASP A 130 -21.89 5.08 4.26
C ASP A 130 -21.10 6.02 5.17
N ALA A 131 -21.79 6.63 6.13
CA ALA A 131 -21.14 7.46 7.14
C ALA A 131 -20.27 6.57 8.05
N VAL A 132 -19.01 6.93 8.19
CA VAL A 132 -18.03 6.21 9.02
C VAL A 132 -17.32 7.17 9.97
N ALA A 133 -17.04 6.70 11.17
CA ALA A 133 -16.33 7.49 12.18
C ALA A 133 -14.81 7.24 12.09
N PRO A 134 -13.97 8.27 12.30
CA PRO A 134 -12.54 8.08 12.51
C PRO A 134 -12.27 7.33 13.84
N ALA A 135 -11.05 6.81 14.01
CA ALA A 135 -10.59 6.33 15.30
C ALA A 135 -10.33 7.51 16.26
N ASP A 136 -10.36 7.25 17.58
CA ASP A 136 -10.09 8.28 18.59
C ASP A 136 -8.61 8.72 18.62
N THR A 137 -7.70 7.81 18.26
CA THR A 137 -6.26 8.03 18.31
C THR A 137 -5.60 7.42 17.08
N ALA A 138 -4.61 8.13 16.53
CA ALA A 138 -3.78 7.63 15.44
C ALA A 138 -2.45 7.10 15.97
N PRO A 139 -1.90 6.02 15.40
CA PRO A 139 -0.56 5.55 15.70
C PRO A 139 0.48 6.58 15.25
N LYS A 140 1.64 6.59 15.91
CA LYS A 140 2.80 7.32 15.39
C LYS A 140 3.33 6.61 14.15
N PRO A 141 3.93 7.34 13.19
CA PRO A 141 4.64 6.70 12.09
C PRO A 141 5.71 5.73 12.65
N PRO A 142 5.86 4.53 12.08
CA PRO A 142 6.72 3.49 12.63
C PRO A 142 8.19 3.92 12.78
N GLY A 143 8.67 4.88 11.97
CA GLY A 143 9.99 5.49 12.11
C GLY A 143 11.17 4.56 11.78
N THR A 144 10.93 3.25 11.70
CA THR A 144 11.90 2.25 11.31
C THR A 144 12.23 2.34 9.82
N LYS A 145 13.53 2.30 9.52
CA LYS A 145 14.00 2.21 8.13
C LYS A 145 13.85 0.77 7.64
N ILE A 146 13.24 0.61 6.48
CA ILE A 146 13.20 -0.66 5.76
C ILE A 146 14.31 -0.68 4.71
N PRO A 147 14.76 -1.88 4.26
CA PRO A 147 15.74 -1.97 3.18
C PRO A 147 15.28 -1.27 1.90
N GLU A 148 16.20 -1.03 0.97
CA GLU A 148 15.83 -0.52 -0.35
C GLU A 148 14.99 -1.52 -1.13
N LEU A 149 14.14 -1.05 -2.04
CA LEU A 149 13.26 -1.91 -2.82
C LEU A 149 14.07 -2.62 -3.92
N PRO A 150 14.26 -3.95 -3.88
CA PRO A 150 15.04 -4.64 -4.89
C PRO A 150 14.32 -4.56 -6.25
N PRO A 151 15.03 -4.26 -7.37
CA PRO A 151 14.44 -4.32 -8.70
C PRO A 151 14.13 -5.77 -9.09
N MET A 152 13.12 -5.97 -9.93
CA MET A 152 12.64 -7.32 -10.28
C MET A 152 13.70 -8.17 -11.01
N ASP A 153 14.64 -7.54 -11.72
CA ASP A 153 15.73 -8.20 -12.43
C ASP A 153 16.92 -8.56 -11.54
N ALA A 154 16.97 -8.06 -10.30
CA ALA A 154 17.95 -8.48 -9.30
C ALA A 154 17.49 -9.67 -8.46
N LEU A 155 16.24 -10.13 -8.62
CA LEU A 155 15.71 -11.30 -7.94
C LEU A 155 16.08 -12.57 -8.70
N ASP A 156 16.37 -13.65 -7.95
CA ASP A 156 16.50 -14.98 -8.54
C ASP A 156 15.20 -15.36 -9.28
N PRO A 157 15.26 -16.09 -10.42
CA PRO A 157 14.10 -16.36 -11.26
C PRO A 157 12.91 -16.99 -10.52
N GLU A 158 13.17 -17.89 -9.59
CA GLU A 158 12.16 -18.55 -8.75
C GLU A 158 11.51 -17.59 -7.75
N VAL A 159 12.26 -16.65 -7.20
CA VAL A 159 11.75 -15.62 -6.29
C VAL A 159 10.91 -14.61 -7.06
N ALA A 160 11.37 -14.20 -8.25
CA ALA A 160 10.60 -13.34 -9.14
C ALA A 160 9.27 -14.01 -9.55
N ALA A 161 9.29 -15.31 -9.88
CA ALA A 161 8.07 -16.06 -10.19
C ALA A 161 7.12 -16.14 -8.99
N LEU A 162 7.65 -16.34 -7.77
CA LEU A 162 6.86 -16.36 -6.54
C LEU A 162 6.22 -14.99 -6.23
N VAL A 163 6.96 -13.89 -6.42
CA VAL A 163 6.43 -12.53 -6.32
C VAL A 163 5.30 -12.30 -7.31
N MET A 164 5.47 -12.75 -8.55
CA MET A 164 4.43 -12.62 -9.59
C MET A 164 3.19 -13.45 -9.25
N GLU A 165 3.35 -14.68 -8.77
CA GLU A 165 2.24 -15.52 -8.35
C GLU A 165 1.47 -14.89 -7.19
N LEU A 166 2.17 -14.48 -6.13
CA LEU A 166 1.56 -13.78 -4.99
C LEU A 166 0.86 -12.49 -5.41
N ASN A 167 1.38 -11.80 -6.42
CA ASN A 167 0.74 -10.61 -6.96
C ASN A 167 -0.60 -10.88 -7.64
N THR A 168 -0.97 -12.13 -7.92
CA THR A 168 -2.31 -12.49 -8.43
C THR A 168 -3.33 -12.69 -7.29
N PHE A 169 -2.88 -12.82 -6.04
CA PHE A 169 -3.76 -13.17 -4.93
C PHE A 169 -4.59 -11.96 -4.50
N GLY A 170 -5.90 -12.18 -4.37
CA GLY A 170 -6.87 -11.11 -4.09
C GLY A 170 -7.08 -10.14 -5.24
N GLU A 171 -6.46 -10.35 -6.41
CA GLU A 171 -6.72 -9.56 -7.60
C GLU A 171 -8.14 -9.85 -8.13
N ASP A 172 -8.93 -8.81 -8.32
CA ASP A 172 -10.30 -8.89 -8.83
C ASP A 172 -10.52 -8.08 -10.11
N THR A 173 -9.47 -7.44 -10.62
CA THR A 173 -9.54 -6.48 -11.73
C THR A 173 -8.21 -6.45 -12.53
N GLU A 174 -8.25 -6.01 -13.80
CA GLU A 174 -7.06 -5.80 -14.67
C GLU A 174 -6.81 -4.29 -14.88
N PRO A 175 -5.55 -3.80 -14.98
CA PRO A 175 -4.28 -4.51 -15.02
C PRO A 175 -3.68 -4.85 -13.64
N GLN A 176 -2.89 -5.91 -13.60
CA GLN A 176 -2.19 -6.35 -12.38
C GLN A 176 -0.94 -5.50 -12.10
N LEU A 177 -1.03 -4.60 -11.12
CA LEU A 177 0.13 -3.84 -10.63
C LEU A 177 0.95 -4.68 -9.67
N ILE A 178 2.28 -4.75 -9.89
CA ILE A 178 3.19 -5.48 -9.00
C ILE A 178 3.38 -4.67 -7.73
N ALA A 179 2.84 -5.18 -6.63
CA ALA A 179 2.95 -4.54 -5.32
C ALA A 179 4.40 -4.54 -4.82
N SER A 180 4.88 -3.37 -4.40
CA SER A 180 6.25 -3.22 -3.87
C SER A 180 6.50 -4.03 -2.59
N MET A 181 5.44 -4.35 -1.83
CA MET A 181 5.55 -5.15 -0.61
C MET A 181 6.13 -6.55 -0.87
N TYR A 182 5.64 -7.27 -1.88
CA TYR A 182 6.16 -8.60 -2.20
C TYR A 182 7.62 -8.56 -2.65
N ARG A 183 8.03 -7.49 -3.33
CA ARG A 183 9.43 -7.26 -3.70
C ARG A 183 10.31 -7.01 -2.47
N HIS A 184 9.88 -6.23 -1.47
CA HIS A 184 10.66 -6.11 -0.23
C HIS A 184 10.71 -7.43 0.55
N LEU A 185 9.61 -8.17 0.60
CA LEU A 185 9.59 -9.47 1.27
C LEU A 185 10.43 -10.52 0.53
N ALA A 186 10.86 -10.26 -0.71
CA ALA A 186 11.76 -11.12 -1.47
C ALA A 186 13.16 -11.24 -0.87
N TYR A 187 13.54 -10.37 0.07
CA TYR A 187 14.73 -10.59 0.90
C TYR A 187 14.63 -11.87 1.76
N TRP A 188 13.41 -12.37 2.00
CA TRP A 188 13.16 -13.62 2.74
C TRP A 188 12.33 -14.60 1.87
N PRO A 189 12.95 -15.28 0.89
CA PRO A 189 12.24 -16.20 0.00
C PRO A 189 11.47 -17.31 0.72
N SER A 190 12.01 -17.84 1.83
CA SER A 190 11.34 -18.86 2.64
C SER A 190 10.07 -18.30 3.30
N TYR A 191 10.09 -17.05 3.77
CA TYR A 191 8.90 -16.36 4.27
C TYR A 191 7.84 -16.19 3.18
N LEU A 192 8.23 -15.73 1.99
CA LEU A 192 7.30 -15.62 0.86
C LEU A 192 6.68 -16.97 0.50
N ALA A 193 7.46 -18.06 0.53
CA ALA A 193 6.95 -19.40 0.24
C ALA A 193 5.93 -19.88 1.28
N LEU A 194 6.17 -19.59 2.57
CA LEU A 194 5.22 -19.84 3.66
C LEU A 194 3.93 -19.01 3.46
N VAL A 195 4.06 -17.70 3.22
CA VAL A 195 2.92 -16.81 2.95
C VAL A 195 2.11 -17.30 1.77
N ARG A 196 2.75 -17.61 0.64
CA ARG A 196 2.08 -18.13 -0.56
C ARG A 196 1.33 -19.42 -0.26
N THR A 197 1.99 -20.38 0.39
CA THR A 197 1.39 -21.68 0.71
C THR A 197 0.17 -21.53 1.60
N SER A 198 0.25 -20.64 2.59
CA SER A 198 -0.82 -20.40 3.55
C SER A 198 -1.95 -19.53 2.98
N LEU A 199 -1.69 -18.64 2.01
CA LEU A 199 -2.73 -17.83 1.36
C LEU A 199 -3.45 -18.58 0.22
N ALA A 200 -2.82 -19.59 -0.39
CA ALA A 200 -3.39 -20.30 -1.54
C ALA A 200 -4.81 -20.89 -1.30
N PRO A 201 -5.14 -21.48 -0.14
CA PRO A 201 -6.51 -21.90 0.16
C PRO A 201 -7.51 -20.74 0.16
N LEU A 202 -7.15 -19.63 0.82
CA LEU A 202 -8.01 -18.43 0.87
C LEU A 202 -8.23 -17.84 -0.53
N GLN A 203 -7.21 -17.89 -1.40
CA GLN A 203 -7.34 -17.48 -2.80
C GLN A 203 -8.33 -18.37 -3.54
N ARG A 204 -8.19 -19.71 -3.46
CA ARG A 204 -9.09 -20.66 -4.13
C ARG A 204 -10.54 -20.53 -3.67
N GLU A 205 -10.74 -20.16 -2.41
CA GLU A 205 -12.06 -19.94 -1.81
C GLU A 205 -12.64 -18.54 -2.09
N GLY A 206 -11.92 -17.68 -2.81
CA GLY A 206 -12.34 -16.30 -3.10
C GLY A 206 -12.33 -15.36 -1.89
N ARG A 207 -11.78 -15.80 -0.75
CA ARG A 207 -11.75 -15.04 0.50
C ARG A 207 -10.81 -13.83 0.42
N LEU A 208 -9.75 -13.92 -0.39
CA LEU A 208 -8.84 -12.79 -0.63
C LEU A 208 -9.47 -11.72 -1.54
N ASN A 209 -10.30 -12.12 -2.50
CA ASN A 209 -11.10 -11.18 -3.30
C ASN A 209 -12.14 -10.46 -2.43
N ALA A 210 -12.85 -11.20 -1.57
CA ALA A 210 -13.80 -10.61 -0.63
C ALA A 210 -13.11 -9.63 0.34
N LEU A 211 -11.91 -9.96 0.84
CA LEU A 211 -11.10 -9.05 1.66
C LEU A 211 -10.70 -7.78 0.90
N THR A 212 -10.31 -7.91 -0.37
CA THR A 212 -9.94 -6.76 -1.22
C THR A 212 -11.13 -5.84 -1.43
N GLN A 213 -12.30 -6.38 -1.78
CA GLN A 213 -13.53 -5.62 -1.97
C GLN A 213 -13.98 -4.90 -0.70
N SER A 214 -13.96 -5.58 0.46
CA SER A 214 -14.35 -4.96 1.73
C SER A 214 -13.36 -3.87 2.16
N THR A 215 -12.06 -4.08 1.96
CA THR A 215 -11.03 -3.07 2.24
C THR A 215 -11.16 -1.86 1.31
N ARG A 216 -11.47 -2.08 0.03
CA ARG A 216 -11.75 -1.01 -0.93
C ARG A 216 -12.97 -0.18 -0.51
N ALA A 217 -14.06 -0.84 -0.10
CA ALA A 217 -15.26 -0.18 0.40
C ALA A 217 -14.97 0.69 1.65
N LEU A 218 -14.18 0.19 2.60
CA LEU A 218 -13.71 0.98 3.74
C LEU A 218 -12.92 2.22 3.30
N GLY A 219 -12.00 2.04 2.34
CA GLY A 219 -11.23 3.14 1.76
C GLY A 219 -12.11 4.24 1.16
N HIS A 220 -13.10 3.86 0.36
CA HIS A 220 -14.04 4.80 -0.24
C HIS A 220 -14.89 5.52 0.83
N ALA A 221 -15.42 4.80 1.81
CA ALA A 221 -16.24 5.38 2.87
C ALA A 221 -15.46 6.42 3.68
N HIS A 222 -14.24 6.08 4.12
CA HIS A 222 -13.39 7.01 4.86
C HIS A 222 -12.87 8.15 3.99
N GLY A 223 -12.54 7.89 2.72
CA GLY A 223 -12.16 8.93 1.78
C GLY A 223 -13.27 9.96 1.56
N ALA A 224 -14.52 9.52 1.43
CA ALA A 224 -15.67 10.40 1.25
C ALA A 224 -15.83 11.40 2.43
N MET A 225 -15.54 10.97 3.67
CA MET A 225 -15.58 11.85 4.85
C MET A 225 -14.52 12.96 4.79
N LEU A 226 -13.38 12.70 4.15
CA LEU A 226 -12.26 13.63 4.03
C LEU A 226 -12.33 14.53 2.78
N ALA A 227 -13.10 14.14 1.77
CA ALA A 227 -13.13 14.80 0.46
C ALA A 227 -13.48 16.30 0.53
N ALA A 228 -14.37 16.68 1.44
CA ALA A 228 -14.78 18.08 1.63
C ALA A 228 -13.67 18.98 2.19
N GLN A 229 -12.63 18.41 2.82
CA GLN A 229 -11.50 19.15 3.38
C GLN A 229 -10.48 19.55 2.32
N LEU A 230 -10.48 18.88 1.16
CA LEU A 230 -9.56 19.14 0.07
C LEU A 230 -9.79 20.52 -0.56
N LYS A 231 -8.70 21.25 -0.78
CA LYS A 231 -8.66 22.55 -1.46
C LYS A 231 -7.64 22.48 -2.60
N PRO A 232 -7.97 21.82 -3.72
CA PRO A 232 -7.03 21.62 -4.82
C PRO A 232 -6.58 22.98 -5.41
N PRO A 233 -5.29 23.15 -5.74
CA PRO A 233 -4.83 24.29 -6.53
C PRO A 233 -5.30 24.15 -7.98
N ALA A 234 -4.93 25.13 -8.83
CA ALA A 234 -5.24 25.09 -10.25
C ALA A 234 -4.80 23.74 -10.87
N PRO A 235 -5.71 23.02 -11.55
CA PRO A 235 -5.41 21.68 -12.07
C PRO A 235 -4.42 21.73 -13.24
N PRO A 236 -3.53 20.73 -13.37
CA PRO A 236 -2.68 20.59 -14.54
C PRO A 236 -3.48 20.04 -15.73
N ASP A 237 -2.93 20.18 -16.94
CA ASP A 237 -3.50 19.58 -18.16
C ASP A 237 -3.62 18.05 -18.05
N THR A 238 -2.81 17.43 -17.20
CA THR A 238 -2.77 15.99 -16.93
C THR A 238 -3.78 15.52 -15.88
N LEU A 239 -4.69 16.38 -15.39
CA LEU A 239 -5.65 16.06 -14.32
C LEU A 239 -6.38 14.73 -14.53
N ASN A 240 -6.94 14.51 -15.72
CA ASN A 240 -7.69 13.27 -16.01
C ASN A 240 -6.79 12.03 -15.94
N GLY A 241 -5.53 12.14 -16.37
CA GLY A 241 -4.55 11.07 -16.26
C GLY A 241 -4.15 10.81 -14.80
N ALA A 242 -3.97 11.87 -14.00
CA ALA A 242 -3.69 11.77 -12.58
C ALA A 242 -4.83 11.08 -11.82
N LEU A 243 -6.09 11.46 -12.09
CA LEU A 243 -7.27 10.83 -11.49
C LEU A 243 -7.44 9.37 -11.94
N ALA A 244 -7.19 9.06 -13.22
CA ALA A 244 -7.21 7.68 -13.71
C ALA A 244 -6.15 6.81 -13.03
N SER A 245 -4.93 7.35 -12.83
CA SER A 245 -3.89 6.68 -12.05
C SER A 245 -4.31 6.49 -10.59
N CYS A 246 -4.81 7.53 -9.93
CA CYS A 246 -5.30 7.44 -8.55
C CYS A 246 -6.38 6.35 -8.39
N ARG A 247 -7.33 6.28 -9.33
CA ARG A 247 -8.35 5.24 -9.37
C ARG A 247 -7.73 3.85 -9.48
N LEU A 248 -6.86 3.65 -10.47
CA LEU A 248 -6.17 2.39 -10.68
C LEU A 248 -5.45 1.93 -9.40
N PHE A 249 -4.76 2.83 -8.70
CA PHE A 249 -4.05 2.45 -7.49
C PHE A 249 -4.96 2.14 -6.29
N VAL A 250 -6.03 2.92 -6.08
CA VAL A 250 -7.02 2.67 -5.01
C VAL A 250 -7.77 1.37 -5.25
N GLU A 251 -8.24 1.16 -6.49
CA GLU A 251 -9.03 0.00 -6.85
C GLU A 251 -8.17 -1.28 -6.82
N HIS A 252 -6.91 -1.22 -7.23
CA HIS A 252 -6.07 -2.42 -7.32
C HIS A 252 -5.09 -2.57 -6.13
N PRO A 253 -3.81 -2.14 -6.22
CA PRO A 253 -2.81 -2.56 -5.24
C PRO A 253 -3.03 -1.96 -3.85
N ILE A 254 -3.56 -0.75 -3.69
CA ILE A 254 -3.62 -0.12 -2.37
C ILE A 254 -4.63 -0.84 -1.47
N ALA A 255 -5.89 -1.01 -1.90
CA ALA A 255 -6.89 -1.69 -1.10
C ALA A 255 -6.50 -3.15 -0.83
N ARG A 256 -6.10 -3.86 -1.88
CA ARG A 256 -5.67 -5.27 -1.82
C ARG A 256 -4.49 -5.47 -0.86
N MET A 257 -3.44 -4.66 -0.98
CA MET A 257 -2.25 -4.77 -0.13
C MET A 257 -2.51 -4.28 1.29
N THR A 258 -3.45 -3.36 1.51
CA THR A 258 -3.85 -2.98 2.87
C THR A 258 -4.42 -4.20 3.62
N GLY A 259 -5.34 -4.95 2.99
CA GLY A 259 -5.92 -6.16 3.58
C GLY A 259 -4.91 -7.32 3.72
N LEU A 260 -4.16 -7.62 2.66
CA LEU A 260 -3.18 -8.71 2.67
C LEU A 260 -2.00 -8.46 3.60
N CYS A 261 -1.53 -7.22 3.71
CA CYS A 261 -0.49 -6.85 4.68
C CYS A 261 -1.01 -7.01 6.12
N ALA A 262 -2.25 -6.60 6.40
CA ALA A 262 -2.85 -6.78 7.72
C ALA A 262 -3.00 -8.26 8.10
N LEU A 263 -3.34 -9.12 7.12
CA LEU A 263 -3.28 -10.57 7.31
C LEU A 263 -1.87 -11.03 7.67
N MET A 264 -0.85 -10.67 6.89
CA MET A 264 0.55 -11.12 7.09
C MET A 264 1.11 -10.66 8.42
N LEU A 265 0.81 -9.42 8.82
CA LEU A 265 1.22 -8.87 10.10
C LEU A 265 0.58 -9.63 11.26
N ARG A 266 -0.72 -9.98 11.17
CA ARG A 266 -1.40 -10.77 12.20
C ARG A 266 -0.88 -12.21 12.29
N ALA A 267 -0.46 -12.79 11.15
CA ALA A 267 0.06 -14.14 11.11
C ALA A 267 1.54 -14.25 11.53
N THR A 268 2.28 -13.16 11.48
CA THR A 268 3.68 -13.11 11.92
C THR A 268 3.69 -12.81 13.43
N PRO A 269 4.30 -13.65 14.29
CA PRO A 269 4.37 -13.40 15.72
C PRO A 269 5.15 -12.13 16.04
N GLU A 270 4.95 -11.55 17.23
CA GLU A 270 5.76 -10.43 17.74
C GLU A 270 7.18 -10.85 18.05
#